data_AF-V4XNE4-F1
#
_entry.id   AF-V4XNE4-F1
#
_cell.length_a   1.000
_cell.length_b   1.000
_cell.length_c   1.000
_cell.angle_alpha   90.00
_cell.angle_beta   90.00
_cell.angle_gamma   90.00
#
_symmetry.space_group_name_H-M   'P 1'
#
loop_
_entity.id
_entity.type
_entity.pdbx_description
1 polymer ?
#
loop_
_entity_poly.entity_id
_entity_poly.type
_entity_poly.pdbx_seq_one_letter_code
_entity_poly.pdbx_strand_id
1 'polypeptide(L)' 'PDGSDALTATAIDDITRTVRRVAGELDVSIVFIGTENAGRISTPVTSVGSPLSKDPQYDVHIVRHAE' A
#
# COMPACT_ATOMS: atom_id res chain seq x y z
N PRO A 1 8.63 -19.55 11.29
CA PRO A 1 8.68 -18.15 10.81
C PRO A 1 10.05 -17.55 11.13
N ASP A 2 10.76 -17.07 10.11
CA ASP A 2 11.95 -16.26 10.38
C ASP A 2 11.52 -14.91 11.01
N GLY A 3 12.41 -14.25 11.75
CA GLY A 3 12.09 -12.95 12.36
C GLY A 3 11.98 -11.79 11.37
N SER A 4 12.45 -11.98 10.13
CA SER A 4 12.46 -10.97 9.07
C SER A 4 11.06 -10.76 8.47
N ASP A 5 10.30 -11.85 8.29
CA ASP A 5 8.93 -11.82 7.81
C ASP A 5 8.00 -11.06 8.77
N ALA A 6 8.17 -11.28 10.08
CA ALA A 6 7.38 -10.61 11.11
C ALA A 6 7.64 -9.09 11.17
N LEU A 7 8.90 -8.68 11.00
CA LEU A 7 9.27 -7.26 10.92
C LEU A 7 8.69 -6.60 9.66
N THR A 8 8.68 -7.33 8.55
CA THR A 8 8.13 -6.84 7.29
C THR A 8 6.61 -6.68 7.36
N ALA A 9 5.90 -7.64 7.96
CA ALA A 9 4.46 -7.55 8.19
C ALA A 9 4.10 -6.33 9.07
N THR A 10 4.83 -6.12 10.16
CA THR A 10 4.65 -4.95 11.05
C THR A 10 4.80 -3.64 10.28
N ALA A 11 5.83 -3.54 9.43
CA ALA A 11 6.05 -2.33 8.63
C ALA A 11 4.89 -2.07 7.64
N ILE A 12 4.34 -3.10 7.00
CA ILE A 12 3.20 -2.96 6.08
C ILE A 12 1.96 -2.45 6.83
N ASP A 13 1.69 -2.99 8.01
CA ASP A 13 0.55 -2.58 8.83
C ASP A 13 0.68 -1.11 9.27
N ASP A 14 1.89 -0.71 9.68
CA ASP A 14 2.18 0.66 10.10
C ASP A 14 2.04 1.66 8.96
N ILE A 15 2.53 1.33 7.77
CA ILE A 15 2.36 2.15 6.56
C ILE A 15 0.88 2.26 6.20
N THR A 16 0.16 1.13 6.17
CA THR A 16 -1.27 1.09 5.82
C THR A 16 -2.10 1.96 6.76
N ARG A 17 -1.86 1.83 8.08
CA ARG A 17 -2.55 2.63 9.10
C ARG A 17 -2.29 4.12 8.92
N THR A 18 -1.04 4.48 8.61
CA THR A 18 -0.65 5.88 8.42
C THR A 18 -1.33 6.49 7.21
N VAL A 19 -1.33 5.77 6.07
CA VAL A 19 -1.99 6.24 4.85
C VAL A 19 -3.49 6.41 5.05
N ARG A 20 -4.18 5.43 5.66
CA ARG A 20 -5.62 5.52 5.96
C ARG A 20 -5.96 6.72 6.83
N ARG A 21 -5.18 6.96 7.89
CA ARG A 21 -5.38 8.10 8.78
C ARG A 21 -5.27 9.41 8.01
N VAL A 22 -4.20 9.59 7.23
CA VAL A 22 -3.98 10.82 6.46
C VAL A 22 -5.04 10.99 5.36
N ALA A 23 -5.42 9.92 4.68
CA ALA A 23 -6.48 9.94 3.66
C ALA A 23 -7.83 10.39 4.25
N GLY A 24 -8.18 9.90 5.44
CA GLY A 24 -9.38 10.32 6.17
C GLY A 24 -9.29 11.74 6.72
N GLU A 25 -8.13 12.17 7.21
CA GLU A 25 -7.90 13.55 7.68
C GLU A 25 -8.04 14.59 6.54
N LEU A 26 -7.67 14.20 5.32
CA LEU A 26 -7.68 15.06 4.14
C LEU A 26 -8.91 14.89 3.24
N ASP A 27 -9.79 13.94 3.54
CA ASP A 27 -10.96 13.57 2.71
C ASP A 27 -10.60 13.39 1.22
N VAL A 28 -9.53 12.61 0.96
CA VAL A 28 -9.06 12.40 -0.42
C VAL A 28 -9.98 11.44 -1.16
N SER A 29 -10.26 11.73 -2.43
CA SER A 29 -11.00 10.83 -3.30
C SER A 29 -10.12 9.75 -3.95
N ILE A 30 -8.82 10.00 -4.07
CA ILE A 30 -7.88 9.14 -4.81
C ILE A 30 -6.52 9.08 -4.11
N VAL A 31 -5.91 7.89 -4.05
CA VAL A 31 -4.53 7.66 -3.58
C VAL A 31 -3.69 7.07 -4.71
N PHE A 32 -2.54 7.69 -5.01
CA PHE A 32 -1.56 7.17 -5.95
C PHE A 32 -0.45 6.44 -5.20
N ILE A 33 -0.24 5.16 -5.51
CA ILE A 33 0.80 4.33 -4.91
C ILE A 33 1.82 3.99 -5.99
N GLY A 34 3.01 4.57 -5.88
CA GLY A 34 4.16 4.14 -6.66
C GLY A 34 4.65 2.79 -6.17
N THR A 35 4.96 1.87 -7.08
CA THR A 35 5.65 0.63 -6.72
C THR A 35 6.69 0.25 -7.76
N GLU A 36 7.92 0.02 -7.30
CA GLU A 36 9.00 -0.54 -8.11
C GLU A 36 8.70 -1.99 -8.56
N ASN A 37 7.70 -2.65 -7.94
CA ASN A 37 7.23 -4.00 -8.27
C ASN A 37 6.00 -4.03 -9.20
N ALA A 38 5.59 -2.89 -9.74
CA ALA A 38 4.38 -2.80 -10.55
C ALA A 38 4.58 -3.48 -11.93
N GLY A 39 4.25 -4.77 -12.04
CA GLY A 39 4.31 -5.52 -13.29
C GLY A 39 5.03 -6.86 -13.22
N ARG A 40 5.65 -7.24 -12.10
CA ARG A 40 6.07 -8.63 -11.88
C ARG A 40 4.90 -9.40 -11.25
N ILE A 41 4.52 -10.53 -11.86
CA ILE A 41 3.38 -11.42 -11.53
C ILE A 41 3.50 -12.10 -10.15
N SER A 42 4.41 -11.68 -9.29
CA SER A 42 4.39 -12.10 -7.90
C SER A 42 4.20 -10.84 -7.10
N THR A 43 2.98 -10.59 -6.60
CA THR A 43 2.84 -9.72 -5.42
C THR A 43 3.77 -10.32 -4.38
N PRO A 44 4.94 -9.71 -4.09
CA PRO A 44 5.67 -10.19 -2.96
C PRO A 44 4.76 -9.94 -1.75
N VAL A 45 4.95 -10.73 -0.71
CA VAL A 45 4.26 -10.58 0.58
C VAL A 45 4.45 -9.17 1.19
N THR A 46 5.25 -8.32 0.55
CA THR A 46 5.68 -6.97 0.91
C THR A 46 4.99 -5.83 0.14
N SER A 47 3.67 -5.91 -0.12
CA SER A 47 2.93 -4.83 -0.80
C SER A 47 1.96 -4.10 0.12
N VAL A 48 2.15 -2.78 0.26
CA VAL A 48 1.23 -1.86 0.95
C VAL A 48 -0.02 -1.54 0.12
N GLY A 49 0.00 -1.80 -1.18
CA GLY A 49 -1.14 -1.51 -2.07
C GLY A 49 -2.35 -2.41 -1.83
N SER A 50 -2.13 -3.69 -1.56
CA SER A 50 -3.20 -4.68 -1.35
C SER A 50 -4.13 -4.37 -0.14
N PRO A 51 -3.60 -4.03 1.05
CA PRO A 51 -4.49 -3.63 2.15
C PRO A 51 -5.14 -2.26 1.94
N LEU A 52 -4.50 -1.34 1.21
CA LEU A 52 -5.06 -0.02 0.90
C LEU A 52 -6.18 -0.09 -0.14
N SER A 53 -6.05 -0.94 -1.16
CA SER A 53 -7.08 -1.08 -2.22
C SER A 53 -8.38 -1.75 -1.77
N LYS A 54 -8.45 -2.22 -0.52
CA LYS A 54 -9.67 -2.81 0.08
C LYS A 54 -10.53 -1.77 0.81
N ASP A 55 -10.01 -0.55 0.96
CA ASP A 55 -10.70 0.54 1.65
C ASP A 55 -11.65 1.24 0.65
N PRO A 56 -12.97 1.27 0.90
CA PRO A 56 -13.93 1.87 -0.03
C PRO A 56 -13.96 3.42 0.03
N GLN A 57 -13.19 4.05 0.93
CA GLN A 57 -13.24 5.50 1.13
C GLN A 57 -12.57 6.30 0.00
N TYR A 58 -11.65 5.70 -0.75
CA TYR A 58 -10.90 6.34 -1.83
C TYR A 58 -10.54 5.32 -2.91
N ASP A 59 -10.41 5.78 -4.15
CA ASP A 59 -9.87 4.95 -5.21
C ASP A 59 -8.34 4.84 -5.11
N VAL A 60 -7.78 3.68 -5.44
CA VAL A 60 -6.33 3.44 -5.41
C VAL A 60 -5.79 3.25 -6.82
N HIS A 61 -4.86 4.12 -7.22
CA HIS A 61 -4.13 4.05 -8.48
C HIS A 61 -2.71 3.54 -8.26
N ILE A 62 -2.39 2.38 -8.85
CA ILE A 62 -1.03 1.84 -8.80
C ILE A 62 -0.21 2.43 -9.96
N VAL A 63 0.76 3.28 -9.63
CA VAL A 63 1.65 3.94 -10.58
C VAL A 63 2.90 3.10 -10.78
N ARG A 64 3.14 2.71 -12.03
CA ARG A 64 4.26 1.82 -12.40
C ARG A 64 5.46 2.60 -12.94
N HIS A 65 5.17 3.54 -13.80
CA HIS A 65 6.11 4.41 -14.48
C HIS A 65 5.43 5.78 -14.51
N ALA A 66 6.08 6.78 -13.95
CA ALA A 66 5.63 8.17 -13.95
C ALA A 66 6.47 8.91 -15.00
N GLU A 67 6.16 8.65 -16.28
CA GLU A 67 6.66 9.40 -17.43
C GLU A 67 5.48 10.14 -18.06
#